data_AF-A0A2N5Z537-F1
#
_entry.id   AF-A0A2N5Z537-F1
#
_cell.length_a   1.000
_cell.length_b   1.000
_cell.length_c   1.000
_cell.angle_alpha   90.00
_cell.angle_beta   90.00
_cell.angle_gamma   90.00
#
_symmetry.space_group_name_H-M   'P 1'
#
loop_
_entity.id
_entity.type
_entity.pdbx_description
1 polymer ?
#
loop_
_entity_poly.entity_id
_entity_poly.type
_entity_poly.pdbx_seq_one_letter_code
_entity_poly.pdbx_strand_id
1 'polypeptide(L)'
;MNKIVLTVFSFLWIVILTNNTAAQNDEMRDSLDKLLASEIHDTVRIIALLDYGDLYEFSDPDKAKSYYQKAYHVSINLMHNSDKDSYLHKRAKHLKGSCLRYFGYLNSAAGEYSRAIKYFDTALQIYKEIEYIPLQADCYINQGNAYYGLGDYPECVVAYQQALKCSEKEADTVKITRCINNLGVISIYMGNYNEAIRYLGKTIELSWYLNDSVGVGYALNNLSSIYLKTKQYDSAKVYINEALKMNRMTGDYEGLARNLVNLGIVEKNLGNYRKAAKA
;
A
#
# COMPACT_ATOMS: atom_id res chain seq x y z
N MET A 1 2.41 13.37 -47.78
CA MET A 1 0.93 13.33 -47.66
C MET A 1 0.56 11.94 -47.17
N ASN A 2 -0.06 11.86 -45.98
CA ASN A 2 -0.74 10.71 -45.36
C ASN A 2 0.11 9.46 -45.03
N LYS A 3 0.41 9.20 -43.76
CA LYS A 3 -0.42 8.65 -42.65
C LYS A 3 -0.11 7.13 -42.52
N ILE A 4 0.00 6.69 -41.26
CA ILE A 4 0.24 5.31 -40.76
C ILE A 4 1.69 5.11 -40.29
N VAL A 5 1.99 5.49 -39.05
CA VAL A 5 2.57 4.64 -37.98
C VAL A 5 2.31 5.40 -36.67
N LEU A 6 1.13 5.19 -36.09
CA LEU A 6 0.78 5.66 -34.75
C LEU A 6 -0.19 4.63 -34.16
N THR A 7 0.38 3.51 -33.72
CA THR A 7 -0.27 2.57 -32.81
C THR A 7 0.74 2.23 -31.73
N VAL A 8 0.84 3.16 -30.78
CA VAL A 8 1.20 2.84 -29.41
C VAL A 8 0.20 1.78 -28.97
N PHE A 9 0.66 0.55 -28.76
CA PHE A 9 -0.16 -0.51 -28.15
C PHE A 9 -0.37 -0.18 -26.68
N SER A 10 -1.32 0.70 -26.41
CA SER A 10 -1.91 0.97 -25.11
C SER A 10 -3.23 0.24 -25.02
N PHE A 11 -3.24 -1.09 -24.93
CA PHE A 11 -4.42 -1.88 -24.54
C PHE A 11 -3.98 -3.24 -23.99
N LEU A 12 -3.51 -3.24 -22.74
CA LEU A 12 -3.88 -4.29 -21.80
C LEU A 12 -4.84 -3.63 -20.80
N TRP A 13 -5.81 -4.38 -20.29
CA TRP A 13 -6.93 -3.97 -19.43
C TRP A 13 -8.27 -3.81 -20.14
N ILE A 14 -8.94 -4.94 -20.38
CA ILE A 14 -10.36 -5.07 -20.02
C ILE A 14 -10.48 -6.26 -19.08
N VAL A 15 -11.05 -5.96 -17.91
CA VAL A 15 -11.38 -6.84 -16.79
C VAL A 15 -12.50 -7.81 -17.19
N ILE A 16 -12.31 -9.11 -16.93
CA ILE A 16 -13.41 -10.04 -16.66
C ILE A 16 -13.20 -10.60 -15.24
N LEU A 17 -14.26 -10.49 -14.46
CA LEU A 17 -14.37 -10.82 -13.04
C LEU A 17 -14.29 -12.33 -12.75
N THR A 18 -13.60 -12.62 -11.64
CA THR A 18 -13.74 -13.77 -10.74
C THR A 18 -13.57 -15.17 -11.31
N ASN A 19 -12.30 -15.53 -11.52
CA ASN A 19 -11.62 -16.78 -11.10
C ASN A 19 -10.49 -17.01 -12.10
N ASN A 20 -9.26 -16.70 -11.69
CA ASN A 20 -8.04 -17.51 -11.87
C ASN A 20 -6.79 -16.60 -11.83
N THR A 21 -6.41 -16.16 -10.62
CA THR A 21 -5.14 -15.41 -10.41
C THR A 21 -3.93 -16.24 -10.80
N ALA A 22 -4.01 -17.57 -10.71
CA ALA A 22 -2.94 -18.46 -11.13
C ALA A 22 -2.74 -18.47 -12.65
N ALA A 23 -3.80 -18.61 -13.44
CA ALA A 23 -3.68 -18.58 -14.91
C ALA A 23 -3.23 -17.21 -15.42
N GLN A 24 -3.70 -16.11 -14.83
CA GLN A 24 -3.22 -14.76 -15.18
C GLN A 24 -1.73 -14.59 -14.85
N ASN A 25 -1.29 -15.13 -13.71
CA ASN A 25 0.13 -15.11 -13.35
C ASN A 25 0.96 -16.00 -14.27
N ASP A 26 0.45 -17.15 -14.73
CA ASP A 26 1.16 -18.04 -15.64
C ASP A 26 1.28 -17.43 -17.05
N GLU A 27 0.21 -16.82 -17.59
CA GLU A 27 0.29 -16.07 -18.85
C GLU A 27 1.27 -14.90 -18.79
N MET A 28 1.32 -14.20 -17.65
CA MET A 28 2.27 -13.12 -17.42
C MET A 28 3.71 -13.64 -17.36
N ARG A 29 3.95 -14.77 -16.68
CA ARG A 29 5.27 -15.45 -16.66
C ARG A 29 5.71 -15.82 -18.07
N ASP A 30 4.87 -16.49 -18.85
CA ASP A 30 5.18 -16.88 -20.23
C ASP A 30 5.56 -15.67 -21.11
N SER A 31 4.87 -14.55 -20.91
CA SER A 31 5.12 -13.30 -21.63
C SER A 31 6.47 -12.69 -21.23
N LEU A 32 6.78 -12.66 -19.93
CA LEU A 32 8.04 -12.16 -19.40
C LEU A 32 9.23 -13.04 -19.78
N ASP A 33 9.06 -14.38 -19.83
CA ASP A 33 10.09 -15.31 -20.30
C ASP A 33 10.46 -15.07 -21.75
N LYS A 34 9.47 -14.93 -22.63
CA LYS A 34 9.69 -14.59 -24.04
C LYS A 34 10.41 -13.24 -24.18
N LEU A 35 10.01 -12.26 -23.37
CA LEU A 35 10.62 -10.93 -23.38
C LEU A 35 12.09 -10.99 -22.95
N LEU A 36 12.40 -11.66 -21.85
CA LEU A 36 13.77 -11.81 -21.33
C LEU A 36 14.68 -12.67 -22.20
N ALA A 37 14.10 -13.58 -23.00
CA ALA A 37 14.83 -14.37 -23.99
C ALA A 37 15.20 -13.58 -25.26
N SER A 38 14.61 -12.39 -25.47
CA SER A 38 14.87 -11.56 -26.64
C SER A 38 15.92 -10.46 -26.38
N GLU A 39 16.47 -9.88 -27.45
CA GLU A 39 17.39 -8.75 -27.34
C GLU A 39 16.61 -7.46 -27.04
N ILE A 40 16.49 -7.16 -25.74
CA ILE A 40 15.78 -5.98 -25.23
C ILE A 40 16.72 -4.97 -24.60
N HIS A 41 16.33 -3.70 -24.67
CA HIS A 41 17.01 -2.61 -24.00
C HIS A 41 16.99 -2.79 -22.47
N ASP A 42 18.08 -2.41 -21.80
CA ASP A 42 18.27 -2.68 -20.36
C ASP A 42 17.17 -2.10 -19.46
N THR A 43 16.59 -0.95 -19.82
CA THR A 43 15.45 -0.40 -19.07
C THR A 43 14.23 -1.32 -19.08
N VAL A 44 13.95 -1.98 -20.22
CA VAL A 44 12.85 -2.94 -20.35
C VAL A 44 13.19 -4.23 -19.60
N ARG A 45 14.45 -4.67 -19.69
CA ARG A 45 14.94 -5.84 -18.94
C ARG A 45 14.80 -5.65 -17.43
N ILE A 46 15.16 -4.48 -16.91
CA ILE A 46 15.02 -4.17 -15.49
C ILE A 46 13.54 -4.23 -15.06
N ILE A 47 12.64 -3.59 -15.82
CA ILE A 47 11.20 -3.60 -15.52
C ILE A 47 10.66 -5.04 -15.52
N ALA A 48 10.97 -5.83 -16.55
CA ALA A 48 10.54 -7.22 -16.64
C ALA A 48 11.04 -8.09 -15.47
N LEU A 49 12.26 -7.83 -14.99
CA LEU A 49 12.81 -8.50 -13.81
C LEU A 49 12.10 -8.07 -12.52
N LEU A 50 11.72 -6.79 -12.39
CA LEU A 50 10.92 -6.32 -11.25
C LEU A 50 9.54 -6.98 -11.25
N ASP A 51 8.85 -6.99 -12.39
CA ASP A 51 7.53 -7.64 -12.54
C ASP A 51 7.62 -9.15 -12.22
N TYR A 52 8.74 -9.78 -12.62
CA TYR A 52 9.02 -11.16 -12.23
C TYR A 52 9.17 -11.35 -10.74
N GLY A 53 9.83 -10.42 -10.06
CA GLY A 53 9.97 -10.46 -8.61
C GLY A 53 8.61 -10.38 -7.92
N ASP A 54 7.75 -9.46 -8.36
CA ASP A 54 6.42 -9.22 -7.79
C ASP A 54 5.52 -10.47 -7.89
N LEU A 55 5.63 -11.23 -8.99
CA LEU A 55 4.94 -12.50 -9.17
C LEU A 55 5.31 -13.58 -8.14
N TYR A 56 6.52 -13.51 -7.58
CA TYR A 56 7.02 -14.47 -6.61
C TYR A 56 7.03 -13.93 -5.17
N GLU A 57 6.75 -12.64 -4.94
CA GLU A 57 6.89 -11.98 -3.63
C GLU A 57 6.24 -12.78 -2.48
N PHE A 58 5.03 -13.30 -2.70
CA PHE A 58 4.28 -14.05 -1.68
C PHE A 58 4.47 -15.57 -1.76
N SER A 59 4.85 -16.11 -2.92
CA SER A 59 4.93 -17.56 -3.14
C SER A 59 6.34 -18.13 -2.97
N ASP A 60 7.35 -17.35 -3.32
CA ASP A 60 8.77 -17.68 -3.23
C ASP A 60 9.61 -16.39 -3.05
N PRO A 61 9.72 -15.88 -1.82
CA PRO A 61 10.42 -14.62 -1.53
C PRO A 61 11.92 -14.64 -1.91
N ASP A 62 12.56 -15.81 -1.87
CA ASP A 62 13.97 -15.95 -2.26
C ASP A 62 14.14 -15.80 -3.78
N LYS A 63 13.21 -16.37 -4.55
CA LYS A 63 13.17 -16.17 -6.00
C LYS A 63 12.84 -14.72 -6.36
N ALA A 64 11.89 -14.09 -5.67
CA ALA A 64 11.60 -12.67 -5.84
C ALA A 64 12.85 -11.80 -5.62
N LYS A 65 13.55 -12.04 -4.51
CA LYS A 65 14.81 -11.37 -4.16
C LYS A 65 15.88 -11.54 -5.24
N SER A 66 16.03 -12.73 -5.81
CA SER A 66 16.97 -13.01 -6.90
C SER A 66 16.66 -12.17 -8.15
N TYR A 67 15.39 -12.03 -8.53
CA TYR A 67 15.01 -11.17 -9.65
C TYR A 67 15.26 -9.68 -9.38
N TYR A 68 14.91 -9.19 -8.19
CA TYR A 68 15.22 -7.82 -7.80
C TYR A 68 16.74 -7.54 -7.75
N GLN A 69 17.56 -8.52 -7.36
CA GLN A 69 19.02 -8.42 -7.43
C GLN A 69 19.52 -8.32 -8.86
N LYS A 70 19.00 -9.14 -9.79
CA LYS A 70 19.33 -9.04 -11.21
C LYS A 70 18.94 -7.66 -11.76
N ALA A 71 17.72 -7.19 -11.47
CA ALA A 71 17.24 -5.87 -11.85
C ALA A 71 18.17 -4.76 -11.33
N TYR A 72 18.58 -4.86 -10.05
CA TYR A 72 19.49 -3.92 -9.42
C TYR A 72 20.86 -3.88 -10.11
N HIS A 73 21.45 -5.04 -10.42
CA HIS A 73 22.73 -5.11 -11.13
C HIS A 73 22.66 -4.48 -12.52
N VAL A 74 21.61 -4.78 -13.30
CA VAL A 74 21.42 -4.18 -14.62
C VAL A 74 21.23 -2.66 -14.50
N SER A 75 20.49 -2.18 -13.48
CA SER A 75 20.32 -0.74 -13.24
C SER A 75 21.63 -0.01 -12.95
N ILE A 76 22.55 -0.61 -12.19
CA ILE A 76 23.87 -0.05 -11.90
C ILE A 76 24.72 0.00 -13.16
N ASN A 77 24.75 -1.10 -13.93
CA ASN A 77 25.52 -1.16 -15.17
C ASN A 77 25.02 -0.11 -16.17
N LEU A 78 23.69 0.04 -16.29
CA LEU A 78 23.08 1.06 -17.15
C LEU A 78 23.43 2.48 -16.69
N MET A 79 23.45 2.75 -15.37
CA MET A 79 23.91 4.03 -14.83
C MET A 79 25.39 4.30 -15.13
N HIS A 80 26.25 3.28 -15.02
CA HIS A 80 27.69 3.41 -15.30
C HIS A 80 27.96 3.71 -16.79
N ASN A 81 27.18 3.10 -17.68
CA ASN A 81 27.37 3.19 -19.12
C ASN A 81 26.59 4.34 -19.77
N SER A 82 25.87 5.16 -18.99
CA SER A 82 25.12 6.31 -19.49
C SER A 82 25.78 7.62 -19.06
N ASP A 83 25.68 8.62 -19.93
CA ASP A 83 26.07 10.00 -19.59
C ASP A 83 25.25 10.49 -18.39
N LYS A 84 25.91 11.07 -17.38
CA LYS A 84 25.31 11.46 -16.10
C LYS A 84 24.12 12.42 -16.24
N ASP A 85 24.13 13.27 -17.27
CA ASP A 85 23.09 14.27 -17.49
C ASP A 85 21.99 13.75 -18.45
N SER A 86 22.17 12.56 -19.01
CA SER A 86 21.21 11.97 -19.94
C SER A 86 19.90 11.56 -19.27
N TYR A 87 18.82 11.59 -20.05
CA TYR A 87 17.54 11.00 -19.67
C TYR A 87 17.70 9.52 -19.29
N LEU A 88 18.56 8.78 -20.00
CA LEU A 88 18.81 7.37 -19.73
C LEU A 88 19.40 7.16 -18.32
N HIS A 89 20.35 8.00 -17.90
CA HIS A 89 20.93 7.93 -16.56
C HIS A 89 19.90 8.24 -15.47
N LYS A 90 19.06 9.27 -15.66
CA LYS A 90 17.93 9.56 -14.75
C LYS A 90 16.95 8.39 -14.67
N ARG A 91 16.62 7.76 -15.80
CA ARG A 91 15.77 6.57 -15.85
C ARG A 91 16.41 5.37 -15.15
N ALA A 92 17.70 5.16 -15.31
CA ALA A 92 18.43 4.10 -14.63
C ALA A 92 18.48 4.33 -13.10
N LYS A 93 18.68 5.58 -12.65
CA LYS A 93 18.53 5.99 -11.24
C LYS A 93 17.14 5.66 -10.71
N HIS A 94 16.08 6.06 -11.42
CA HIS A 94 14.70 5.75 -11.04
C HIS A 94 14.51 4.24 -10.82
N LEU A 95 14.95 3.41 -11.78
CA LEU A 95 14.80 1.96 -11.72
C LEU A 95 15.63 1.33 -10.58
N LYS A 96 16.84 1.85 -10.31
CA LYS A 96 17.63 1.47 -9.14
C LYS A 96 16.89 1.77 -7.84
N GLY A 97 16.26 2.95 -7.75
CA GLY A 97 15.39 3.32 -6.62
C GLY A 97 14.25 2.32 -6.42
N SER A 98 13.65 1.85 -7.52
CA SER A 98 12.55 0.87 -7.45
C SER A 98 13.05 -0.47 -6.89
N CYS A 99 14.20 -0.96 -7.36
CA CYS A 99 14.83 -2.16 -6.81
C CYS A 99 15.10 -2.03 -5.29
N LEU A 100 15.59 -0.88 -4.83
CA LEU A 100 15.83 -0.63 -3.41
C LEU A 100 14.53 -0.63 -2.60
N ARG A 101 13.44 -0.04 -3.11
CA ARG A 101 12.11 -0.15 -2.49
C ARG A 101 11.68 -1.62 -2.34
N TYR A 102 11.85 -2.43 -3.37
CA TYR A 102 11.53 -3.87 -3.31
C TYR A 102 12.35 -4.63 -2.28
N PHE A 103 13.65 -4.34 -2.14
CA PHE A 103 14.41 -4.87 -1.02
C PHE A 103 13.85 -4.40 0.32
N GLY A 104 13.43 -3.13 0.43
CA GLY A 104 12.75 -2.63 1.61
C GLY A 104 11.47 -3.44 1.93
N TYR A 105 10.62 -3.70 0.94
CA TYR A 105 9.40 -4.49 1.10
C TYR A 105 9.69 -5.91 1.61
N LEU A 106 10.62 -6.64 0.97
CA LEU A 106 10.99 -7.99 1.39
C LEU A 106 11.53 -8.04 2.83
N ASN A 107 12.32 -7.03 3.23
CA ASN A 107 12.84 -6.96 4.60
C ASN A 107 11.72 -6.64 5.60
N SER A 108 10.78 -5.76 5.26
CA SER A 108 9.60 -5.51 6.10
C SER A 108 8.74 -6.77 6.25
N ALA A 109 8.54 -7.54 5.17
CA ALA A 109 7.80 -8.80 5.20
C ALA A 109 8.50 -9.86 6.07
N ALA A 110 9.83 -9.88 6.09
CA ALA A 110 10.64 -10.74 6.96
C ALA A 110 10.72 -10.23 8.42
N GLY A 111 10.14 -9.08 8.75
CA GLY A 111 10.25 -8.45 10.07
C GLY A 111 11.58 -7.74 10.34
N GLU A 112 12.47 -7.64 9.35
CA GLU A 112 13.74 -6.90 9.40
C GLU A 112 13.52 -5.38 9.20
N TYR A 113 12.65 -4.77 10.01
CA TYR A 113 12.18 -3.39 9.80
C TYR A 113 13.30 -2.33 9.77
N SER A 114 14.31 -2.44 10.65
CA SER A 114 15.45 -1.49 10.65
C SER A 114 16.25 -1.55 9.35
N ARG A 115 16.31 -2.73 8.71
CA ARG A 115 16.98 -2.89 7.41
C ARG A 115 16.09 -2.40 6.27
N ALA A 116 14.79 -2.64 6.36
CA ALA A 116 13.82 -2.10 5.42
C ALA A 116 13.88 -0.56 5.35
N ILE A 117 13.93 0.10 6.50
CA ILE A 117 14.06 1.57 6.59
C ILE A 117 15.30 2.07 5.84
N LYS A 118 16.47 1.43 6.01
CA LYS A 118 17.70 1.81 5.28
C LYS A 118 17.54 1.71 3.77
N TYR A 119 16.85 0.68 3.27
CA TYR A 119 16.55 0.53 1.86
C TYR A 119 15.60 1.63 1.36
N PHE A 120 14.54 1.94 2.12
CA PHE A 120 13.62 3.02 1.78
C PHE A 120 14.28 4.40 1.83
N ASP A 121 15.18 4.66 2.78
CA ASP A 121 15.98 5.91 2.86
C ASP A 121 16.86 6.08 1.63
N THR A 122 17.56 5.02 1.24
CA THR A 122 18.44 5.05 0.06
C THR A 122 17.62 5.28 -1.22
N ALA A 123 16.46 4.63 -1.35
CA ALA A 123 15.56 4.85 -2.47
C ALA A 123 14.99 6.28 -2.46
N LEU A 124 14.57 6.78 -1.30
CA LEU A 124 14.07 8.14 -1.11
C LEU A 124 15.09 9.19 -1.51
N GLN A 125 16.37 9.01 -1.14
CA GLN A 125 17.45 9.89 -1.56
C GLN A 125 17.55 9.96 -3.08
N ILE A 126 17.50 8.81 -3.77
CA ILE A 126 17.50 8.77 -5.24
C ILE A 126 16.29 9.53 -5.80
N TYR A 127 15.08 9.30 -5.29
CA TYR A 127 13.88 9.98 -5.77
C TYR A 127 13.86 11.49 -5.47
N LYS A 128 14.55 11.93 -4.42
CA LYS A 128 14.80 13.36 -4.18
C LYS A 128 15.78 13.93 -5.21
N GLU A 129 16.88 13.23 -5.50
CA GLU A 129 17.88 13.66 -6.49
C GLU A 129 17.29 13.80 -7.91
N ILE A 130 16.38 12.90 -8.31
CA ILE A 130 15.72 12.97 -9.62
C ILE A 130 14.37 13.71 -9.58
N GLU A 131 14.06 14.34 -8.44
CA GLU A 131 12.84 15.14 -8.23
C GLU A 131 11.52 14.38 -8.53
N TYR A 132 11.49 13.07 -8.31
CA TYR A 132 10.34 12.22 -8.59
C TYR A 132 9.45 12.03 -7.36
N ILE A 133 8.53 12.98 -7.14
CA ILE A 133 7.68 13.09 -5.94
C ILE A 133 6.82 11.83 -5.67
N PRO A 134 6.17 11.18 -6.66
CA PRO A 134 5.27 10.05 -6.39
C PRO A 134 5.90 8.92 -5.56
N LEU A 135 7.14 8.52 -5.89
CA LEU A 135 7.82 7.45 -5.16
C LEU A 135 8.52 7.93 -3.88
N GLN A 136 8.69 9.25 -3.68
CA GLN A 136 9.03 9.79 -2.37
C GLN A 136 7.89 9.51 -1.38
N ALA A 137 6.64 9.75 -1.79
CA ALA A 137 5.46 9.46 -0.97
C ALA A 137 5.41 7.98 -0.58
N ASP A 138 5.59 7.08 -1.54
CA ASP A 138 5.55 5.64 -1.25
C ASP A 138 6.71 5.19 -0.36
N CYS A 139 7.92 5.76 -0.50
CA CYS A 139 9.01 5.49 0.44
C CYS A 139 8.65 5.89 1.87
N TYR A 140 8.12 7.10 2.06
CA TYR A 140 7.70 7.57 3.39
C TYR A 140 6.57 6.71 3.99
N ILE A 141 5.60 6.26 3.19
CA ILE A 141 4.54 5.36 3.67
C ILE A 141 5.13 4.04 4.15
N ASN A 142 6.06 3.47 3.40
CA ASN A 142 6.69 2.21 3.80
C ASN A 142 7.60 2.36 5.02
N GLN A 143 8.28 3.50 5.16
CA GLN A 143 9.02 3.82 6.37
C GLN A 143 8.09 3.91 7.57
N GLY A 144 6.95 4.58 7.44
CA GLY A 144 5.93 4.63 8.49
C GLY A 144 5.44 3.23 8.89
N ASN A 145 5.21 2.35 7.91
CA ASN A 145 4.84 0.95 8.19
C ASN A 145 5.96 0.18 8.92
N ALA A 146 7.22 0.41 8.54
CA ALA A 146 8.37 -0.25 9.17
C ALA A 146 8.63 0.27 10.60
N TYR A 147 8.52 1.58 10.83
CA TYR A 147 8.55 2.16 12.17
C TYR A 147 7.41 1.62 13.04
N TYR A 148 6.23 1.42 12.45
CA TYR A 148 5.11 0.81 13.16
C TYR A 148 5.43 -0.63 13.60
N GLY A 149 6.07 -1.41 12.73
CA GLY A 149 6.59 -2.74 13.04
C GLY A 149 7.64 -2.75 14.17
N LEU A 150 8.42 -1.68 14.30
CA LEU A 150 9.36 -1.47 15.41
C LEU A 150 8.68 -0.97 16.71
N GLY A 151 7.40 -0.55 16.64
CA GLY A 151 6.72 0.13 17.74
C GLY A 151 7.12 1.60 17.92
N ASP A 152 7.86 2.18 16.97
CA ASP A 152 8.30 3.58 17.00
C ASP A 152 7.21 4.50 16.42
N TYR A 153 6.14 4.69 17.20
CA TYR A 153 4.97 5.47 16.77
C TYR A 153 5.26 6.94 16.45
N PRO A 154 6.13 7.68 17.18
CA PRO A 154 6.52 9.03 16.79
C PRO A 154 7.07 9.10 15.35
N GLU A 155 7.97 8.20 14.97
CA GLU A 155 8.54 8.21 13.61
C GLU A 155 7.57 7.71 12.54
N CYS A 156 6.57 6.90 12.92
CA CYS A 156 5.44 6.62 12.04
C CYS A 156 4.71 7.91 11.64
N VAL A 157 4.40 8.76 12.63
CA VAL A 157 3.67 10.01 12.41
C VAL A 157 4.46 10.93 11.49
N VAL A 158 5.76 11.11 11.75
CA VAL A 158 6.65 11.92 10.91
C VAL A 158 6.64 11.40 9.48
N ALA A 159 6.84 10.09 9.28
CA ALA A 159 6.89 9.48 7.96
C ALA A 159 5.54 9.64 7.21
N TYR A 160 4.41 9.34 7.84
CA TYR A 160 3.09 9.50 7.20
C TYR A 160 2.73 10.96 6.91
N GLN A 161 3.17 11.92 7.73
CA GLN A 161 2.99 13.35 7.43
C GLN A 161 3.81 13.80 6.22
N GLN A 162 5.05 13.32 6.08
CA GLN A 162 5.85 13.59 4.87
C GLN A 162 5.22 12.97 3.63
N ALA A 163 4.71 11.73 3.74
CA ALA A 163 3.99 11.08 2.67
C ALA A 163 2.71 11.84 2.27
N LEU A 164 1.95 12.33 3.25
CA LEU A 164 0.75 13.13 3.02
C LEU A 164 1.10 14.40 2.25
N LYS A 165 2.13 15.13 2.68
CA LYS A 165 2.60 16.35 1.99
C LYS A 165 3.03 16.08 0.55
N CYS A 166 3.72 14.96 0.28
CA CYS A 166 4.06 14.56 -1.08
C CYS A 166 2.81 14.23 -1.91
N SER A 167 1.84 13.54 -1.29
CA SER A 167 0.63 13.09 -1.97
C SER A 167 -0.33 14.26 -2.28
N GLU A 168 -0.41 15.26 -1.39
CA GLU A 168 -1.13 16.52 -1.61
C GLU A 168 -0.55 17.33 -2.78
N LYS A 169 0.78 17.37 -2.91
CA LYS A 169 1.45 18.02 -4.05
C LYS A 169 1.09 17.38 -5.39
N GLU A 170 0.95 16.06 -5.40
CA GLU A 170 0.58 15.28 -6.60
C GLU A 170 -0.93 15.19 -6.81
N ALA A 171 -1.75 15.75 -5.91
CA ALA A 171 -3.20 15.56 -5.86
C ALA A 171 -3.63 14.08 -5.91
N ASP A 172 -2.83 13.19 -5.32
CA ASP A 172 -3.10 11.75 -5.28
C ASP A 172 -4.05 11.43 -4.12
N THR A 173 -5.35 11.54 -4.39
CA THR A 173 -6.41 11.31 -3.38
C THR A 173 -6.33 9.91 -2.77
N VAL A 174 -5.88 8.89 -3.50
CA VAL A 174 -5.72 7.53 -2.98
C VAL A 174 -4.62 7.50 -1.91
N LYS A 175 -3.43 8.05 -2.21
CA LYS A 175 -2.34 8.10 -1.22
C LYS A 175 -2.64 9.05 -0.07
N ILE A 176 -3.33 10.18 -0.31
CA ILE A 176 -3.81 11.08 0.75
C ILE A 176 -4.69 10.30 1.74
N THR A 177 -5.69 9.56 1.21
CA THR A 177 -6.61 8.75 2.02
C THR A 177 -5.85 7.71 2.84
N ARG A 178 -4.90 7.01 2.22
CA ARG A 178 -4.05 6.02 2.91
C ARG A 178 -3.21 6.64 4.04
N CYS A 179 -2.59 7.81 3.82
CA CYS A 179 -1.79 8.49 4.84
C CYS A 179 -2.66 8.94 6.02
N ILE A 180 -3.82 9.53 5.74
CA ILE A 180 -4.78 9.98 6.76
C ILE A 180 -5.29 8.79 7.58
N ASN A 181 -5.64 7.68 6.93
CA ASN A 181 -6.04 6.46 7.63
C ASN A 181 -4.94 5.96 8.57
N ASN A 182 -3.71 5.88 8.08
CA ASN A 182 -2.57 5.41 8.86
C ASN A 182 -2.28 6.33 10.05
N LEU A 183 -2.34 7.66 9.87
CA LEU A 183 -2.25 8.62 10.97
C LEU A 183 -3.36 8.41 12.01
N GLY A 184 -4.58 8.12 11.57
CA GLY A 184 -5.69 7.75 12.43
C GLY A 184 -5.40 6.50 13.26
N VAL A 185 -4.91 5.43 12.62
CA VAL A 185 -4.54 4.18 13.29
C VAL A 185 -3.42 4.39 14.31
N ILE A 186 -2.35 5.09 13.95
CA ILE A 186 -1.24 5.36 14.88
C ILE A 186 -1.70 6.22 16.07
N SER A 187 -2.61 7.17 15.83
CA SER A 187 -3.21 7.96 16.91
C SER A 187 -3.97 7.09 17.90
N ILE A 188 -4.60 5.99 17.48
CA ILE A 188 -5.22 5.01 18.40
C ILE A 188 -4.15 4.35 19.28
N TYR A 189 -3.05 3.89 18.68
CA TYR A 189 -1.97 3.22 19.40
C TYR A 189 -1.27 4.15 20.40
N MET A 190 -1.19 5.44 20.09
CA MET A 190 -0.66 6.46 20.99
C MET A 190 -1.68 6.94 22.05
N GLY A 191 -2.94 6.46 22.00
CA GLY A 191 -4.00 6.89 22.92
C GLY A 191 -4.64 8.25 22.59
N ASN A 192 -4.28 8.85 21.46
CA ASN A 192 -4.79 10.14 20.98
C ASN A 192 -6.15 9.96 20.28
N TYR A 193 -7.16 9.52 21.02
CA TYR A 193 -8.44 9.10 20.44
C TYR A 193 -9.21 10.21 19.71
N ASN A 194 -9.15 11.46 20.18
CA ASN A 194 -9.82 12.58 19.50
C ASN A 194 -9.21 12.86 18.11
N GLU A 195 -7.89 12.77 18.01
CA GLU A 195 -7.18 12.95 16.75
C GLU A 195 -7.43 11.75 15.81
N ALA A 196 -7.42 10.53 16.34
CA ALA A 196 -7.78 9.33 15.61
C ALA A 196 -9.19 9.45 14.99
N ILE A 197 -10.19 9.89 15.78
CA ILE A 197 -11.56 10.09 15.29
C ILE A 197 -11.59 11.09 14.13
N ARG A 198 -10.86 12.21 14.22
CA ARG A 198 -10.79 13.21 13.15
C ARG A 198 -10.21 12.63 11.87
N TYR A 199 -9.09 11.91 11.97
CA TYR A 199 -8.45 11.29 10.81
C TYR A 199 -9.31 10.19 10.19
N LEU A 200 -9.93 9.33 10.99
CA LEU A 200 -10.80 8.26 10.50
C LEU A 200 -12.09 8.82 9.88
N GLY A 201 -12.66 9.89 10.44
CA GLY A 201 -13.79 10.60 9.83
C GLY A 201 -13.44 11.13 8.43
N LYS A 202 -12.26 11.74 8.27
CA LYS A 202 -11.78 12.19 6.95
C LYS A 202 -11.48 11.03 6.01
N THR A 203 -10.98 9.91 6.54
CA THR A 203 -10.76 8.68 5.77
C THR A 203 -12.07 8.16 5.17
N ILE A 204 -13.16 8.14 5.95
CA ILE A 204 -14.49 7.72 5.47
C ILE A 204 -14.97 8.62 4.33
N GLU A 205 -14.88 9.94 4.51
CA GLU A 205 -15.29 10.91 3.49
C GLU A 205 -14.55 10.68 2.16
N LEU A 206 -13.22 10.55 2.22
CA LEU A 206 -12.40 10.34 1.03
C LEU A 206 -12.59 8.94 0.43
N SER A 207 -12.74 7.91 1.26
CA SER A 207 -12.98 6.54 0.78
C SER A 207 -14.32 6.44 0.06
N TRP A 208 -15.36 7.14 0.53
CA TRP A 208 -16.62 7.27 -0.22
C TRP A 208 -16.42 7.96 -1.57
N TYR A 209 -15.68 9.07 -1.60
CA TYR A 209 -15.36 9.76 -2.84
C TYR A 209 -14.62 8.86 -3.85
N LEU A 210 -13.75 7.97 -3.35
CA LEU A 210 -13.01 6.99 -4.15
C LEU A 210 -13.80 5.72 -4.49
N ASN A 211 -15.04 5.58 -4.03
CA ASN A 211 -15.81 4.33 -4.06
C ASN A 211 -15.10 3.13 -3.39
N ASP A 212 -14.23 3.40 -2.42
CA ASP A 212 -13.52 2.40 -1.64
C ASP A 212 -14.35 1.95 -0.43
N SER A 213 -15.29 1.03 -0.67
CA SER A 213 -16.12 0.46 0.40
C SER A 213 -15.31 -0.31 1.45
N VAL A 214 -14.15 -0.85 1.06
CA VAL A 214 -13.25 -1.57 1.97
C VAL A 214 -12.61 -0.58 2.95
N GLY A 215 -12.07 0.54 2.45
CA GLY A 215 -11.54 1.64 3.26
C GLY A 215 -12.57 2.24 4.22
N VAL A 216 -13.81 2.42 3.77
CA VAL A 216 -14.92 2.85 4.64
C VAL A 216 -15.14 1.85 5.78
N GLY A 217 -15.22 0.54 5.47
CA GLY A 217 -15.39 -0.51 6.47
C GLY A 217 -14.27 -0.52 7.52
N TYR A 218 -13.01 -0.43 7.09
CA TYR A 218 -11.86 -0.36 8.00
C TYR A 218 -11.92 0.85 8.93
N ALA A 219 -12.24 2.04 8.41
CA ALA A 219 -12.32 3.24 9.24
C ALA A 219 -13.48 3.16 10.26
N LEU A 220 -14.64 2.62 9.88
CA LEU A 220 -15.77 2.38 10.79
C LEU A 220 -15.41 1.38 11.89
N ASN A 221 -14.68 0.31 11.57
CA ASN A 221 -14.17 -0.68 12.54
C ASN A 221 -13.24 -0.03 13.57
N ASN A 222 -12.39 0.89 13.14
CA ASN A 222 -11.49 1.61 14.02
C ASN A 222 -12.25 2.60 14.92
N LEU A 223 -13.21 3.34 14.37
CA LEU A 223 -14.07 4.24 15.16
C LEU A 223 -14.86 3.47 16.22
N SER A 224 -15.50 2.34 15.87
CA SER A 224 -16.23 1.53 16.84
C SER A 224 -15.32 1.05 17.97
N SER A 225 -14.10 0.64 17.64
CA SER A 225 -13.10 0.21 18.62
C SER A 225 -12.68 1.34 19.57
N ILE A 226 -12.51 2.57 19.07
CA ILE A 226 -12.22 3.75 19.90
C ILE A 226 -13.37 4.03 20.87
N TYR A 227 -14.60 4.09 20.38
CA TYR A 227 -15.76 4.37 21.22
C TYR A 227 -16.02 3.26 22.25
N LEU A 228 -15.75 2.00 21.89
CA LEU A 228 -15.80 0.89 22.82
C LEU A 228 -14.76 1.01 23.93
N LYS A 229 -13.49 1.29 23.58
CA LYS A 229 -12.39 1.50 24.54
C LYS A 229 -12.66 2.68 25.49
N THR A 230 -13.26 3.74 24.97
CA THR A 230 -13.63 4.93 25.76
C THR A 230 -14.98 4.80 26.46
N LYS A 231 -15.60 3.60 26.44
CA LYS A 231 -16.89 3.27 27.09
C LYS A 231 -18.07 4.14 26.64
N GLN A 232 -17.99 4.73 25.46
CA GLN A 232 -19.05 5.47 24.80
C GLN A 232 -19.92 4.48 24.01
N TYR A 233 -20.68 3.66 24.72
CA TYR A 233 -21.36 2.49 24.16
C TYR A 233 -22.41 2.83 23.10
N ASP A 234 -23.14 3.94 23.25
CA ASP A 234 -24.13 4.39 22.25
C ASP A 234 -23.45 4.76 20.92
N SER A 235 -22.38 5.54 20.97
CA SER A 235 -21.59 5.89 19.78
C SER A 235 -20.94 4.64 19.16
N ALA A 236 -20.37 3.75 19.98
CA ALA A 236 -19.81 2.49 19.52
C ALA A 236 -20.85 1.67 18.75
N LYS A 237 -22.08 1.58 19.28
CA LYS A 237 -23.19 0.87 18.62
C LYS A 237 -23.50 1.42 17.24
N VAL A 238 -23.51 2.74 17.06
CA VAL A 238 -23.75 3.37 15.75
C VAL A 238 -22.69 2.91 14.75
N TYR A 239 -21.41 3.07 15.08
CA TYR A 239 -20.32 2.71 14.17
C TYR A 239 -20.21 1.20 13.93
N ILE A 240 -20.51 0.36 14.93
CA ILE A 240 -20.58 -1.11 14.77
C ILE A 240 -21.65 -1.48 13.73
N ASN A 241 -22.84 -0.89 13.82
CA ASN A 241 -23.91 -1.22 12.87
C ASN A 241 -23.59 -0.78 11.44
N GLU A 242 -22.97 0.39 11.26
CA GLU A 242 -22.51 0.83 9.95
C GLU A 242 -21.38 -0.06 9.42
N ALA A 243 -20.42 -0.44 10.26
CA ALA A 243 -19.38 -1.40 9.92
C ALA A 243 -19.96 -2.76 9.49
N LEU A 244 -20.94 -3.30 10.22
CA LEU A 244 -21.61 -4.55 9.87
C LEU A 244 -22.28 -4.50 8.48
N LYS A 245 -22.89 -3.36 8.12
CA LYS A 245 -23.45 -3.17 6.77
C LYS A 245 -22.35 -3.22 5.72
N MET A 246 -21.26 -2.48 5.92
CA MET A 246 -20.14 -2.43 4.99
C MET A 246 -19.46 -3.80 4.84
N ASN A 247 -19.19 -4.50 5.94
CA ASN A 247 -18.57 -5.82 5.92
C ASN A 247 -19.42 -6.85 5.15
N ARG A 248 -20.76 -6.76 5.24
CA ARG A 248 -21.65 -7.60 4.42
C ARG A 248 -21.57 -7.25 2.94
N MET A 249 -21.48 -5.96 2.60
CA MET A 249 -21.39 -5.49 1.21
C MET A 249 -20.05 -5.90 0.57
N THR A 250 -18.95 -5.86 1.32
CA THR A 250 -17.61 -6.17 0.81
C THR A 250 -17.22 -7.65 0.93
N GLY A 251 -18.00 -8.45 1.65
CA GLY A 251 -17.65 -9.85 1.94
C GLY A 251 -16.54 -10.00 2.99
N ASP A 252 -16.29 -8.98 3.81
CA ASP A 252 -15.34 -9.04 4.93
C ASP A 252 -15.95 -9.82 6.11
N TYR A 253 -15.85 -11.16 6.05
CA TYR A 253 -16.36 -12.03 7.11
C TYR A 253 -15.58 -11.91 8.43
N GLU A 254 -14.30 -11.52 8.39
CA GLU A 254 -13.51 -11.32 9.61
C GLU A 254 -13.98 -10.05 10.34
N GLY A 255 -14.12 -8.94 9.61
CA GLY A 255 -14.71 -7.72 10.11
C GLY A 255 -16.13 -7.93 10.62
N LEU A 256 -16.93 -8.76 9.93
CA LEU A 256 -18.28 -9.12 10.37
C LEU A 256 -18.25 -9.80 11.74
N ALA A 257 -17.44 -10.86 11.91
CA ALA A 257 -17.31 -11.59 13.17
C ALA A 257 -16.84 -10.67 14.31
N ARG A 258 -15.82 -9.85 14.05
CA ARG A 258 -15.28 -8.89 15.03
C ARG A 258 -16.35 -7.90 15.52
N ASN A 259 -17.14 -7.35 14.60
CA ASN A 259 -18.18 -6.38 14.96
C ASN A 259 -19.40 -7.00 15.64
N LEU A 260 -19.74 -8.26 15.33
CA LEU A 260 -20.78 -8.99 16.06
C LEU A 260 -20.39 -9.20 17.53
N VAL A 261 -19.14 -9.62 17.79
CA VAL A 261 -18.59 -9.72 19.15
C VAL A 261 -18.65 -8.36 19.85
N ASN A 262 -18.19 -7.29 19.19
CA ASN A 262 -18.24 -5.94 19.75
C ASN A 262 -19.69 -5.49 20.02
N LEU A 263 -20.65 -5.84 19.16
CA LEU A 263 -22.07 -5.55 19.37
C LEU A 263 -22.59 -6.25 20.63
N GLY A 264 -22.24 -7.51 20.83
CA GLY A 264 -22.58 -8.27 22.03
C GLY A 264 -22.03 -7.60 23.30
N ILE A 265 -20.77 -7.16 23.26
CA ILE A 265 -20.14 -6.43 24.36
C ILE A 265 -20.89 -5.11 24.64
N VAL A 266 -21.18 -4.32 23.60
CA VAL A 266 -21.89 -3.05 23.71
C VAL A 266 -23.29 -3.24 24.29
N GLU A 267 -24.06 -4.18 23.75
CA GLU A 267 -25.43 -4.45 24.22
C GLU A 267 -25.45 -4.96 25.66
N LYS A 268 -24.46 -5.77 26.07
CA LYS A 268 -24.32 -6.19 27.47
C LYS A 268 -24.10 -4.99 28.40
N ASN A 269 -23.21 -4.07 28.02
CA ASN A 269 -22.92 -2.87 28.82
C ASN A 269 -24.10 -1.89 28.86
N LEU A 270 -24.94 -1.88 27.82
CA LEU A 270 -26.20 -1.13 27.79
C LEU A 270 -27.36 -1.84 28.52
N GLY A 271 -27.13 -3.00 29.15
CA GLY A 271 -28.16 -3.77 29.86
C GLY A 271 -29.09 -4.59 28.96
N ASN A 272 -28.84 -4.62 27.65
CA ASN A 272 -29.65 -5.33 26.66
C ASN A 272 -29.23 -6.79 26.51
N TYR A 273 -29.27 -7.58 27.59
CA TYR A 273 -28.75 -8.95 27.63
C TYR A 273 -29.30 -9.88 26.54
N ARG A 274 -30.60 -9.73 26.19
CA ARG A 274 -31.21 -10.54 25.12
C ARG A 274 -30.64 -10.20 23.73
N LYS A 275 -30.29 -8.94 23.49
CA LYS A 275 -29.65 -8.53 22.22
C LYS A 275 -28.19 -8.95 22.22
N ALA A 276 -27.51 -8.84 23.37
CA ALA A 276 -26.13 -9.29 23.54
C ALA A 276 -25.96 -10.78 23.22
N ALA A 277 -26.89 -11.63 23.66
CA ALA A 277 -26.83 -13.08 23.39
C ALA A 277 -27.18 -13.47 21.94
N LYS A 278 -27.77 -12.55 21.15
CA LYS A 278 -28.11 -12.78 19.74
C LYS A 278 -27.04 -12.28 18.77
N ALA A 279 -26.20 -11.35 19.24
CA ALA A 279 -25.09 -10.80 18.48
C ALA A 279 -23.98 -11.85 18.39
#